data_AF-A0A9P5LDH0-F1
#
_entry.id   AF-A0A9P5LDH0-F1
#
_cell.length_a   1.000
_cell.length_b   1.000
_cell.length_c   1.000
_cell.angle_alpha   90.00
_cell.angle_beta   90.00
_cell.angle_gamma   90.00
#
_symmetry.space_group_name_H-M   'P 1'
#
loop_
_entity.id
_entity.type
_entity.pdbx_description
1 polymer ?
#
loop_
_entity_poly.entity_id
_entity_poly.type
_entity_poly.pdbx_seq_one_letter_code
_entity_poly.pdbx_strand_id
1 'polypeptide(L)' 'MMIADHGGDATLSGKEIAEWVMNNRKSLNVKYVIWGQKIWTYSVDKTAKSWTKWRSMEDRGSLTANHWDHVHVSYN' A
#
# COMPACT_ATOMS: atom_id res chain seq x y z
N MET A 1 -7.71 -4.02 6.13
CA MET A 1 -7.99 -5.08 5.13
C MET A 1 -6.68 -5.44 4.46
N MET A 2 -6.39 -6.73 4.32
CA MET A 2 -5.25 -7.23 3.55
C MET A 2 -5.77 -7.76 2.21
N ILE A 3 -5.14 -7.39 1.11
CA ILE A 3 -5.43 -7.96 -0.22
C ILE A 3 -4.21 -8.79 -0.62
N ALA A 4 -4.35 -10.11 -0.62
CA ALA A 4 -3.29 -11.04 -0.97
C ALA A 4 -3.28 -11.28 -2.49
N ASP A 5 -2.11 -11.25 -3.11
CA ASP A 5 -1.95 -11.47 -4.55
C ASP A 5 -1.11 -12.70 -4.91
N HIS A 6 -0.21 -13.14 -4.03
CA HIS A 6 0.29 -14.52 -3.93
C HIS A 6 1.09 -14.62 -2.63
N GLY A 7 0.67 -15.46 -1.68
CA GLY A 7 1.35 -15.58 -0.39
C GLY A 7 2.80 -16.05 -0.56
N GLY A 8 3.74 -15.09 -0.54
CA GLY A 8 5.18 -15.32 -0.61
C GLY A 8 5.93 -14.67 -1.77
N ASP A 9 5.25 -14.10 -2.79
CA ASP A 9 5.91 -13.53 -3.97
C ASP A 9 5.59 -12.04 -4.17
N ALA A 10 6.59 -11.27 -4.61
CA ALA A 10 6.39 -9.89 -5.00
C ALA A 10 5.59 -9.81 -6.31
N THR A 11 4.47 -9.12 -6.28
CA THR A 11 3.49 -9.16 -7.36
C THR A 11 3.26 -7.78 -7.96
N LEU A 12 3.29 -7.67 -9.30
CA LEU A 12 2.94 -6.41 -9.98
C LEU A 12 1.48 -6.00 -9.71
N SER A 13 0.59 -6.96 -9.45
CA SER A 13 -0.82 -6.68 -9.18
C SER A 13 -1.04 -5.95 -7.85
N GLY A 14 -0.20 -6.19 -6.84
CA GLY A 14 -0.27 -5.50 -5.55
C GLY A 14 -0.01 -4.00 -5.68
N LYS A 15 0.90 -3.59 -6.59
CA LYS A 15 1.11 -2.18 -6.92
C LYS A 15 -0.16 -1.53 -7.47
N GLU A 16 -0.77 -2.16 -8.46
CA GLU A 16 -1.96 -1.63 -9.16
C GLU A 16 -3.14 -1.52 -8.21
N ILE A 17 -3.35 -2.54 -7.36
CA ILE A 17 -4.37 -2.55 -6.32
C ILE A 17 -4.13 -1.42 -5.31
N ALA A 18 -2.88 -1.28 -4.82
CA ALA A 18 -2.53 -0.24 -3.84
C ALA A 18 -2.76 1.18 -4.41
N GLU A 19 -2.36 1.43 -5.65
CA GLU A 19 -2.60 2.71 -6.33
C GLU A 19 -4.09 2.94 -6.60
N TRP A 20 -4.86 1.92 -6.96
CA TRP A 20 -6.30 2.03 -7.14
C TRP A 20 -7.01 2.40 -5.83
N VAL A 21 -6.67 1.74 -4.72
CA VAL A 21 -7.23 2.05 -3.39
C VAL A 21 -6.92 3.49 -3.00
N MET A 22 -5.67 3.94 -3.18
CA MET A 22 -5.27 5.33 -2.93
C MET A 22 -6.05 6.32 -3.81
N ASN A 23 -6.21 6.02 -5.11
CA ASN A 23 -6.96 6.89 -6.02
C ASN A 23 -8.43 7.03 -5.58
N ASN A 24 -9.02 5.96 -5.04
CA ASN A 24 -10.38 5.91 -4.52
C ASN A 24 -10.50 6.25 -3.02
N ARG A 25 -9.45 6.78 -2.39
CA ARG A 25 -9.38 7.09 -0.94
C ARG A 25 -10.61 7.81 -0.34
N LYS A 26 -11.24 8.71 -1.10
CA LYS A 26 -12.37 9.51 -0.61
C LYS A 26 -13.66 8.68 -0.52
N SER A 27 -13.95 7.87 -1.54
CA SER A 27 -15.14 7.01 -1.55
C SER A 27 -14.97 5.84 -0.59
N LEU A 28 -13.75 5.33 -0.47
CA LEU A 28 -13.43 4.20 0.40
C LEU A 28 -13.14 4.59 1.86
N ASN A 29 -13.10 5.89 2.19
CA ASN A 29 -12.71 6.41 3.50
C ASN A 29 -11.34 5.86 4.00
N VAL A 30 -10.35 5.85 3.11
CA VAL A 30 -9.01 5.28 3.39
C VAL A 30 -8.19 6.21 4.28
N LYS A 31 -7.56 5.63 5.30
CA LYS A 31 -6.58 6.26 6.18
C LYS A 31 -5.16 6.13 5.64
N TYR A 32 -4.72 4.91 5.33
CA TYR A 32 -3.42 4.65 4.71
C TYR A 32 -3.41 3.36 3.90
N VAL A 33 -2.43 3.25 3.00
CA VAL A 33 -2.11 2.07 2.19
C VAL A 33 -0.63 1.76 2.31
N ILE A 34 -0.27 0.49 2.48
CA ILE A 34 1.10 -0.02 2.48
C ILE A 34 1.23 -1.11 1.43
N TRP A 35 2.24 -1.01 0.56
CA TRP A 35 2.66 -2.06 -0.36
C TRP A 35 4.09 -1.79 -0.84
N GLY A 36 4.89 -2.84 -1.00
CA GLY A 36 6.26 -2.77 -1.51
C GLY A 36 7.18 -1.91 -0.64
N GLN A 37 7.13 -2.15 0.67
CA GLN A 37 7.91 -1.43 1.70
C GLN A 37 7.71 0.09 1.68
N LYS A 38 6.54 0.54 1.24
CA LYS A 38 6.18 1.96 1.15
C LYS A 38 4.80 2.20 1.70
N ILE A 39 4.62 3.41 2.25
CA ILE A 39 3.36 3.87 2.81
C ILE A 39 2.90 5.17 2.16
N TRP A 40 1.59 5.22 1.90
CA TRP A 40 0.85 6.45 1.62
C TRP A 40 -0.23 6.65 2.69
N THR A 41 -0.35 7.86 3.22
CA THR A 41 -1.28 8.20 4.31
C THR A 41 -2.02 9.48 3.96
N TYR A 42 -3.35 9.47 4.00
CA TYR A 42 -4.13 10.60 3.51
C TYR A 42 -3.86 11.90 4.29
N SER A 43 -3.72 11.83 5.61
CA SER A 43 -3.43 13.01 6.45
C SER A 43 -2.06 13.63 6.22
N VAL A 44 -1.09 12.86 5.71
CA VAL A 44 0.29 13.30 5.44
C VAL A 44 0.46 13.72 3.99
N ASP A 45 0.05 12.84 3.08
CA ASP A 45 0.32 12.96 1.66
C ASP A 45 -0.74 13.80 0.92
N LYS A 46 -1.97 13.87 1.45
CA LYS A 46 -3.13 14.68 1.02
C LYS A 46 -3.66 14.41 -0.39
N THR A 47 -2.81 14.06 -1.34
CA THR A 47 -3.13 13.82 -2.75
C THR A 47 -2.67 12.45 -3.20
N ALA A 48 -3.33 11.94 -4.25
CA ALA A 48 -2.88 10.74 -4.93
C ALA A 48 -1.54 11.01 -5.63
N LYS A 49 -0.65 10.02 -5.63
CA LYS A 49 0.65 10.09 -6.27
C LYS A 49 1.13 8.69 -6.67
N SER A 50 2.04 8.60 -7.64
CA SER A 50 2.65 7.34 -8.03
C SER A 50 3.33 6.65 -6.84
N TRP A 51 3.29 5.32 -6.80
CA TRP A 51 3.91 4.48 -5.78
C TRP A 51 5.40 4.82 -5.57
N THR A 52 6.11 5.20 -6.63
CA THR A 52 7.52 5.63 -6.56
C THR A 52 7.75 6.86 -5.66
N LYS A 53 6.71 7.68 -5.44
CA LYS A 53 6.74 8.87 -4.58
C LYS A 53 6.20 8.61 -3.17
N TRP A 54 5.81 7.38 -2.86
CA TRP A 54 5.38 7.01 -1.51
C TRP A 54 6.58 6.96 -0.57
N ARG A 55 6.31 7.20 0.72
CA ARG A 55 7.35 7.24 1.74
C ARG A 55 7.86 5.82 1.97
N SER A 56 9.18 5.63 1.98
CA SER A 56 9.78 4.34 2.31
C SER A 56 9.61 4.03 3.80
N MET A 57 9.49 2.75 4.12
CA MET A 57 9.51 2.21 5.48
C MET A 57 10.85 1.53 5.77
N GLU A 58 11.16 1.29 7.04
CA GLU A 58 12.31 0.45 7.39
C GLU A 58 12.17 -0.97 6.83
N ASP A 59 13.29 -1.65 6.63
CA ASP A 59 13.28 -3.09 6.34
C ASP A 59 12.93 -3.88 7.61
N ARG A 60 11.92 -4.73 7.49
CA ARG A 60 11.38 -5.55 8.58
C ARG A 60 11.72 -7.03 8.45
N GLY A 61 12.61 -7.37 7.50
CA GLY A 61 13.30 -8.66 7.47
C GLY A 61 12.57 -9.81 6.75
N SER A 62 11.42 -9.56 6.11
CA SER A 62 10.76 -10.55 5.25
C SER A 62 9.86 -9.90 4.20
N LEU A 63 9.53 -10.64 3.14
CA LEU A 63 8.61 -10.17 2.09
C LEU A 63 7.25 -9.77 2.66
N THR A 64 6.68 -10.62 3.52
CA THR A 64 5.42 -10.34 4.21
C THR A 64 5.54 -9.14 5.13
N ALA A 65 6.59 -9.04 5.95
CA ALA A 65 6.76 -7.90 6.84
C ALA A 65 6.96 -6.57 6.08
N ASN A 66 7.58 -6.64 4.91
CA ASN A 66 7.78 -5.53 3.98
C ASN A 66 6.60 -5.33 3.00
N HIS A 67 5.51 -6.08 3.14
CA HIS A 67 4.28 -5.93 2.34
C HIS A 67 4.51 -6.07 0.82
N TRP A 68 5.40 -6.97 0.41
CA TRP A 68 5.62 -7.27 -1.02
C TRP A 68 4.60 -8.25 -1.59
N ASP A 69 3.98 -9.08 -0.74
CA ASP A 69 3.04 -10.17 -1.08
C ASP A 69 1.56 -9.85 -0.72
N HIS A 70 1.31 -8.65 -0.20
CA HIS A 70 -0.05 -8.17 0.09
C HIS A 70 -0.13 -6.66 0.20
N VAL A 71 -1.30 -6.11 -0.11
CA VAL A 71 -1.64 -4.70 0.13
C VAL A 71 -2.33 -4.57 1.49
N HIS A 72 -1.78 -3.72 2.37
CA HIS A 72 -2.42 -3.39 3.65
C HIS A 72 -3.16 -2.07 3.54
N VAL A 73 -4.46 -2.09 3.73
CA VAL A 73 -5.33 -0.90 3.73
C VAL A 73 -5.94 -0.67 5.10
N SER A 74 -5.84 0.55 5.59
CA SER A 74 -6.54 1.02 6.79
C SER A 74 -7.56 2.09 6.42
N TYR A 75 -8.67 2.13 7.14
CA TYR A 75 -9.79 3.04 6.94
C TYR A 75 -9.98 3.91 8.20
N ASN A 76 -10.71 5.03 8.08
CA ASN A 76 -11.08 5.86 9.24
C ASN A 76 -12.31 5.31 9.95
#